data_AF-A0A8I3NA63-F1
#
_entry.id   AF-A0A8I3NA63-F1
#
_cell.length_a   1.000
_cell.length_b   1.000
_cell.length_c   1.000
_cell.angle_alpha   90.00
_cell.angle_beta   90.00
_cell.angle_gamma   90.00
#
_symmetry.space_group_name_H-M   'P 1'
#
loop_
_entity.id
_entity.type
_entity.pdbx_description
1 polymer ?
#
loop_
_entity_poly.entity_id
_entity_poly.type
_entity_poly.pdbx_seq_one_letter_code
_entity_poly.pdbx_strand_id
1 'polypeptide(L)'
;MASPKVLGKEGVVVRIPAVISQGNASHVKAGSLTILVSGLEIHDSCSLLMHRFEREDIDDIKVHTPYEISIRQRFIGRPDIAYRLISAKMSEAIPILEVQFSKKMELLEDALMPRSARSSSPIEKGCSVWQAASGLMDRAMPHEPCSGSQEGPSLQLQRSEPLVSEGDAQELRQILRKLKSLALDTETELERQDDVLDGITAAIDRTTLTIDKHNQRTKKLT
;
A
#
# COMPACT_ATOMS: atom_id res chain seq x y z
N MET A 1 0.05 -35.07 -21.41
CA MET A 1 0.60 -35.42 -20.08
C MET A 1 1.87 -34.61 -19.88
N ALA A 2 1.78 -33.40 -19.31
CA ALA A 2 2.94 -32.58 -18.98
C ALA A 2 3.17 -32.68 -17.48
N SER A 3 4.27 -33.31 -17.09
CA SER A 3 4.73 -33.43 -15.71
C SER A 3 4.99 -32.05 -15.11
N PRO A 4 4.58 -31.75 -13.86
CA PRO A 4 5.00 -30.54 -13.18
C PRO A 4 6.50 -30.68 -12.92
N LYS A 5 7.28 -29.85 -13.60
CA LYS A 5 8.72 -29.74 -13.43
C LYS A 5 8.94 -29.36 -11.96
N VAL A 6 9.51 -30.26 -11.18
CA VAL A 6 9.88 -30.01 -9.78
C VAL A 6 10.99 -28.94 -9.81
N LEU A 7 10.60 -27.67 -9.77
CA LEU A 7 11.54 -26.56 -9.64
C LEU A 7 12.05 -26.57 -8.21
N GLY A 8 13.17 -27.26 -8.03
CA GLY A 8 13.84 -27.39 -6.76
C GLY A 8 14.24 -26.04 -6.22
N LYS A 9 13.84 -25.75 -4.98
CA LYS A 9 14.42 -24.75 -4.06
C LYS A 9 15.11 -23.58 -4.78
N GLU A 10 14.40 -22.91 -5.69
CA GLU A 10 14.83 -21.60 -6.15
C GLU A 10 14.92 -20.74 -4.90
N GLY A 11 15.97 -19.92 -4.80
CA GLY A 11 16.30 -19.17 -3.58
C GLY A 11 15.08 -18.46 -3.01
N VAL A 12 14.43 -19.10 -2.03
CA VAL A 12 13.28 -18.54 -1.33
C VAL A 12 13.86 -17.44 -0.46
N VAL A 13 13.47 -16.21 -0.74
CA VAL A 13 13.90 -15.05 0.04
C VAL A 13 13.04 -14.95 1.29
N VAL A 14 11.72 -15.05 1.13
CA VAL A 14 10.78 -15.02 2.25
C VAL A 14 9.48 -15.74 1.89
N ARG A 15 8.83 -16.35 2.88
CA ARG A 15 7.47 -16.87 2.76
C ARG A 15 6.60 -16.31 3.87
N ILE A 16 5.50 -15.66 3.51
CA ILE A 16 4.56 -15.05 4.45
C ILE A 16 3.16 -15.64 4.28
N PRO A 17 2.42 -15.91 5.37
CA PRO A 17 1.02 -16.28 5.28
C PRO A 17 0.22 -15.08 4.77
N ALA A 18 -0.71 -15.29 3.85
CA ALA A 18 -1.50 -14.22 3.27
C ALA A 18 -2.92 -14.67 2.97
N VAL A 19 -3.83 -13.71 3.03
CA VAL A 19 -5.20 -13.83 2.55
C VAL A 19 -5.22 -13.34 1.11
N ILE A 20 -5.64 -14.20 0.19
CA ILE A 20 -5.51 -14.03 -1.26
C ILE A 20 -6.90 -13.85 -1.86
N SER A 21 -7.04 -12.84 -2.72
CA SER A 21 -8.20 -12.65 -3.58
C SER A 21 -7.76 -12.51 -5.03
N GLN A 22 -8.47 -13.14 -5.96
CA GLN A 22 -8.14 -13.12 -7.39
C GLN A 22 -9.06 -12.13 -8.11
N GLY A 23 -8.47 -11.09 -8.71
CA GLY A 23 -9.19 -10.07 -9.47
C GLY A 23 -10.30 -9.37 -8.67
N ASN A 24 -11.47 -9.27 -9.30
CA ASN A 24 -12.69 -8.72 -8.71
C ASN A 24 -13.54 -9.78 -7.99
N ALA A 25 -13.01 -10.96 -7.75
CA ALA A 25 -13.78 -12.03 -7.16
C ALA A 25 -14.00 -11.81 -5.67
N SER A 26 -15.22 -12.09 -5.19
CA SER A 26 -15.59 -12.03 -3.78
C SER A 26 -15.04 -13.21 -2.96
N HIS A 27 -14.44 -14.21 -3.62
CA HIS A 27 -13.87 -15.36 -2.93
C HIS A 27 -12.47 -15.01 -2.41
N VAL A 28 -12.33 -15.20 -1.11
CA VAL A 28 -11.08 -14.97 -0.38
C VAL A 28 -10.56 -16.33 0.08
N LYS A 29 -9.29 -16.61 -0.19
CA LYS A 29 -8.63 -17.87 0.19
C LYS A 29 -7.47 -17.59 1.13
N ALA A 30 -7.35 -18.40 2.17
CA ALA A 30 -6.15 -18.38 3.00
C ALA A 30 -5.03 -19.11 2.26
N GLY A 31 -3.81 -18.60 2.34
CA GLY A 31 -2.66 -19.20 1.68
C GLY A 31 -1.35 -18.55 2.09
N SER A 32 -0.37 -18.54 1.19
CA SER A 32 0.91 -17.88 1.44
C SER A 32 1.52 -17.29 0.17
N LEU A 33 2.22 -16.18 0.34
CA LEU A 33 3.07 -15.57 -0.68
C LEU A 33 4.51 -15.99 -0.42
N THR A 34 5.17 -16.54 -1.44
CA THR A 34 6.59 -16.84 -1.43
C THR A 34 7.31 -15.94 -2.41
N ILE A 35 8.30 -15.20 -1.92
CA ILE A 35 9.17 -14.37 -2.75
C ILE A 35 10.42 -15.18 -3.07
N LEU A 36 10.65 -15.41 -4.35
CA LEU A 36 11.85 -16.08 -4.86
C LEU A 36 12.81 -15.03 -5.44
N VAL A 37 14.03 -15.46 -5.75
CA VAL A 37 14.97 -14.64 -6.53
C VAL A 37 14.50 -14.51 -7.98
N SER A 38 13.77 -15.48 -8.52
CA SER A 38 13.29 -15.49 -9.91
C SER A 38 11.90 -14.89 -10.11
N GLY A 39 11.15 -14.65 -9.04
CA GLY A 39 9.76 -14.23 -9.15
C GLY A 39 8.96 -14.37 -7.86
N LEU A 40 7.63 -14.50 -8.00
CA LEU A 40 6.69 -14.61 -6.88
C LEU A 40 5.80 -15.84 -7.05
N GLU A 41 5.50 -16.52 -5.96
CA GLU A 41 4.60 -17.67 -5.95
C GLU A 41 3.49 -17.50 -4.93
N ILE A 42 2.27 -17.80 -5.35
CA ILE A 42 1.08 -17.78 -4.52
C ILE A 42 0.65 -19.22 -4.28
N HIS A 43 0.54 -19.59 -3.02
CA HIS A 43 0.12 -20.92 -2.59
C HIS A 43 -1.21 -20.86 -1.85
N ASP A 44 -2.02 -21.90 -1.99
CA ASP A 44 -3.24 -22.10 -1.20
C ASP A 44 -2.89 -22.54 0.24
N SER A 45 -3.90 -22.61 1.10
CA SER A 45 -3.90 -23.17 2.44
C SER A 45 -3.23 -24.56 2.53
N CYS A 46 -3.41 -25.38 1.50
CA CYS A 46 -2.80 -26.71 1.40
C CYS A 46 -1.35 -26.68 0.87
N SER A 47 -0.73 -25.49 0.76
CA SER A 47 0.59 -25.29 0.13
C SER A 47 0.67 -25.75 -1.33
N LEU A 48 -0.47 -25.79 -2.03
CA LEU A 48 -0.51 -26.04 -3.46
C LEU A 48 -0.28 -24.74 -4.22
N LEU A 49 0.60 -24.76 -5.22
CA LEU A 49 0.88 -23.60 -6.06
C LEU A 49 -0.38 -23.20 -6.85
N MET A 50 -0.91 -22.01 -6.55
CA MET A 50 -2.05 -21.42 -7.25
C MET A 50 -1.60 -20.67 -8.50
N HIS A 51 -0.56 -19.84 -8.36
CA HIS A 51 -0.01 -19.05 -9.46
C HIS A 51 1.45 -18.74 -9.22
N ARG A 52 2.23 -18.75 -10.30
CA ARG A 52 3.63 -18.35 -10.31
C ARG A 52 3.80 -17.19 -11.27
N PHE A 53 4.38 -16.12 -10.75
CA PHE A 53 4.81 -14.97 -11.52
C PHE A 53 6.30 -15.05 -11.74
N GLU A 54 6.73 -15.05 -12.99
CA GLU A 54 8.13 -14.76 -13.32
C GLU A 54 8.40 -13.27 -13.14
N ARG A 55 9.65 -12.90 -12.93
CA ARG A 55 10.02 -11.50 -12.68
C ARG A 55 9.65 -10.59 -13.86
N GLU A 56 9.80 -11.11 -15.07
CA GLU A 56 9.57 -10.41 -16.33
C GLU A 56 8.07 -10.22 -16.58
N ASP A 57 7.28 -11.22 -16.19
CA ASP A 57 5.84 -11.34 -16.38
C ASP A 57 4.99 -10.40 -15.52
N ILE A 58 5.53 -9.91 -14.40
CA ILE A 58 4.79 -8.99 -13.53
C ILE A 58 4.75 -7.62 -14.20
N ASP A 59 3.59 -7.04 -14.46
CA ASP A 59 3.51 -5.69 -15.01
C ASP A 59 3.64 -4.63 -13.92
N ASP A 60 2.83 -4.76 -12.88
CA ASP A 60 2.78 -3.81 -11.79
C ASP A 60 2.47 -4.46 -10.43
N ILE A 61 3.12 -3.94 -9.39
CA ILE A 61 2.88 -4.27 -7.98
C ILE A 61 2.44 -2.99 -7.28
N LYS A 62 1.17 -2.91 -6.87
CA LYS A 62 0.63 -1.76 -6.14
C LYS A 62 0.64 -2.05 -4.64
N VAL A 63 1.26 -1.17 -3.86
CA VAL A 63 1.15 -1.22 -2.39
C VAL A 63 0.01 -0.32 -1.97
N HIS A 64 -1.07 -0.91 -1.45
CA HIS A 64 -2.23 -0.16 -0.98
C HIS A 64 -2.07 0.24 0.48
N THR A 65 -1.54 -0.64 1.32
CA THR A 65 -1.25 -0.38 2.74
C THR A 65 0.01 -1.17 3.14
N PRO A 66 0.62 -0.95 4.32
CA PRO A 66 1.72 -1.80 4.81
C PRO A 66 1.39 -3.29 4.89
N TYR A 67 0.11 -3.65 4.83
CA TYR A 67 -0.41 -5.01 4.99
C TYR A 67 -1.05 -5.55 3.71
N GLU A 68 -1.24 -4.72 2.68
CA GLU A 68 -2.00 -5.07 1.48
C GLU A 68 -1.27 -4.64 0.20
N ILE A 69 -1.08 -5.61 -0.69
CA ILE A 69 -0.50 -5.39 -2.02
C ILE A 69 -1.37 -6.02 -3.10
N SER A 70 -1.32 -5.46 -4.30
CA SER A 70 -1.93 -6.02 -5.50
C SER A 70 -0.84 -6.29 -6.55
N ILE A 71 -0.80 -7.49 -7.10
CA ILE A 71 0.13 -7.90 -8.14
C ILE A 71 -0.67 -8.16 -9.40
N ARG A 72 -0.24 -7.58 -10.54
CA ARG A 72 -0.92 -7.73 -11.83
C ARG A 72 0.05 -8.15 -12.92
N GLN A 73 -0.42 -9.09 -13.75
CA GLN A 73 0.19 -9.56 -14.99
C GLN A 73 -0.83 -9.39 -16.11
N ARG A 74 -0.46 -8.65 -17.15
CA ARG A 74 -1.30 -8.30 -18.29
C ARG A 74 -1.12 -9.28 -19.42
N PHE A 75 -2.22 -9.62 -20.08
CA PHE A 75 -2.18 -10.48 -21.25
C PHE A 75 -2.88 -9.82 -22.43
N ILE A 76 -2.30 -9.98 -23.62
CA ILE A 76 -2.96 -9.54 -24.85
C ILE A 76 -3.95 -10.62 -25.27
N GLY A 77 -5.23 -10.25 -25.39
CA GLY A 77 -6.30 -11.14 -25.84
C GLY A 77 -6.83 -12.13 -24.79
N ARG A 78 -6.37 -12.02 -23.52
CA ARG A 78 -6.89 -12.77 -22.36
C ARG A 78 -7.10 -11.80 -21.20
N PRO A 79 -7.99 -12.09 -20.24
CA PRO A 79 -8.10 -11.27 -19.04
C PRO A 79 -6.79 -11.28 -18.26
N ASP A 80 -6.44 -10.11 -17.72
CA ASP A 80 -5.27 -9.94 -16.86
C ASP A 80 -5.39 -10.81 -15.60
N ILE A 81 -4.25 -11.34 -15.15
CA ILE A 81 -4.16 -12.05 -13.88
C ILE A 81 -3.78 -11.04 -12.81
N ALA A 82 -4.71 -10.79 -11.88
CA ALA A 82 -4.48 -9.90 -10.75
C ALA A 82 -4.75 -10.66 -9.44
N TYR A 83 -3.85 -10.51 -8.47
CA TYR A 83 -4.03 -11.02 -7.12
C TYR A 83 -3.86 -9.88 -6.12
N ARG A 84 -4.79 -9.80 -5.17
CA ARG A 84 -4.69 -8.90 -4.02
C ARG A 84 -4.43 -9.73 -2.77
N LEU A 85 -3.36 -9.39 -2.07
CA LEU A 85 -2.83 -10.13 -0.94
C LEU A 85 -2.81 -9.27 0.31
N ILE A 86 -3.34 -9.80 1.39
CA ILE A 86 -3.37 -9.15 2.70
C ILE A 86 -2.61 -10.02 3.71
N SER A 87 -1.61 -9.45 4.38
CA SER A 87 -0.83 -10.13 5.41
C SER A 87 -0.33 -9.18 6.48
N ALA A 88 -0.41 -9.59 7.75
CA ALA A 88 0.26 -8.88 8.84
C ALA A 88 1.80 -8.88 8.70
N LYS A 89 2.35 -9.85 7.96
CA LYS A 89 3.78 -10.00 7.69
C LYS A 89 4.21 -9.37 6.36
N MET A 90 3.31 -8.64 5.70
CA MET A 90 3.62 -7.99 4.43
C MET A 90 4.69 -6.89 4.58
N SER A 91 4.78 -6.23 5.73
CA SER A 91 5.81 -5.23 6.02
C SER A 91 7.24 -5.78 5.96
N GLU A 92 7.43 -7.08 6.20
CA GLU A 92 8.72 -7.76 6.03
C GLU A 92 9.04 -8.05 4.54
N ALA A 93 8.00 -8.18 3.71
CA ALA A 93 8.11 -8.48 2.28
C ALA A 93 8.26 -7.24 1.40
N ILE A 94 7.64 -6.12 1.77
CA ILE A 94 7.66 -4.86 0.99
C ILE A 94 9.08 -4.39 0.64
N PRO A 95 10.06 -4.34 1.57
CA PRO A 95 11.42 -3.92 1.24
C PRO A 95 12.12 -4.85 0.24
N ILE A 96 11.81 -6.16 0.30
CA ILE A 96 12.36 -7.15 -0.63
C ILE A 96 11.77 -6.93 -2.03
N LEU A 97 10.46 -6.68 -2.09
CA LEU A 97 9.76 -6.37 -3.33
C LEU A 97 10.28 -5.05 -3.93
N GLU A 98 10.56 -4.04 -3.12
CA GLU A 98 11.12 -2.77 -3.58
C GLU A 98 12.50 -2.97 -4.23
N VAL A 99 13.38 -3.75 -3.61
CA VAL A 99 14.69 -4.06 -4.18
C VAL A 99 14.57 -4.85 -5.49
N GLN A 100 13.69 -5.85 -5.56
CA GLN A 100 13.56 -6.73 -6.73
C GLN A 100 12.75 -6.12 -7.88
N PHE A 101 11.73 -5.30 -7.58
CA PHE A 101 10.70 -4.86 -8.51
C PHE A 101 10.52 -3.34 -8.52
N SER A 102 11.49 -2.55 -8.04
CA SER A 102 11.44 -1.08 -7.98
C SER A 102 10.78 -0.40 -9.19
N LYS A 103 11.14 -0.80 -10.42
CA LYS A 103 10.57 -0.21 -11.66
C LYS A 103 9.10 -0.53 -11.91
N LYS A 104 8.60 -1.64 -11.34
CA LYS A 104 7.23 -2.17 -11.50
C LYS A 104 6.38 -1.88 -10.26
N MET A 105 6.95 -1.29 -9.22
CA MET A 105 6.28 -1.08 -7.94
C MET A 105 5.69 0.33 -7.86
N GLU A 106 4.40 0.41 -7.62
CA GLU A 106 3.66 1.65 -7.40
C GLU A 106 3.28 1.73 -5.91
N LEU A 107 3.93 2.66 -5.20
CA LEU A 107 3.58 2.97 -3.83
C LEU A 107 2.38 3.93 -3.83
N LEU A 108 1.23 3.51 -3.29
CA LEU A 108 0.16 4.47 -3.02
C LEU A 108 0.58 5.28 -1.78
N GLU A 109 1.22 6.43 -2.02
CA GLU A 109 1.81 7.33 -1.03
C GLU A 109 0.81 7.79 0.06
N ASP A 110 -0.49 7.64 -0.20
CA ASP A 110 -1.60 8.03 0.67
C ASP A 110 -1.82 7.07 1.88
N ALA A 111 -1.19 5.89 1.91
CA ALA A 111 -1.41 4.91 2.97
C ALA A 111 -0.25 4.72 3.95
N LEU A 112 0.92 5.30 3.64
CA LEU A 112 2.14 5.15 4.44
C LEU A 112 2.50 6.40 5.24
N MET A 113 1.83 7.53 4.98
CA MET A 113 1.98 8.73 5.80
C MET A 113 0.90 8.77 6.89
N PRO A 114 1.25 8.79 8.19
CA PRO A 114 0.40 9.46 9.16
C PRO A 114 0.35 10.93 8.73
N ARG A 115 -0.76 11.32 8.10
CA ARG A 115 -1.12 12.66 7.58
C ARG A 115 -0.24 13.79 8.15
N SER A 116 0.88 14.02 7.49
CA SER A 116 1.61 15.28 7.53
C SER A 116 1.80 15.71 6.08
N ALA A 117 1.50 16.98 5.82
CA ALA A 117 1.38 17.64 4.53
C ALA A 117 2.42 17.18 3.47
N ARG A 118 2.17 17.15 2.16
CA ARG A 118 1.70 18.28 1.33
C ARG A 118 1.75 17.89 -0.16
N SER A 119 0.92 18.57 -0.97
CA SER A 119 1.13 19.05 -2.35
C SER A 119 2.05 18.31 -3.35
N SER A 120 1.42 17.88 -4.43
CA SER A 120 1.84 17.84 -5.85
C SER A 120 3.23 18.37 -6.30
N SER A 121 4.01 17.42 -6.85
CA SER A 121 4.74 17.43 -8.15
C SER A 121 5.99 18.33 -8.35
N PRO A 122 6.78 18.11 -9.43
CA PRO A 122 7.59 16.93 -9.72
C PRO A 122 9.06 17.32 -9.96
N ILE A 123 10.05 16.52 -9.53
CA ILE A 123 11.44 16.71 -10.01
C ILE A 123 12.25 15.41 -9.96
N GLU A 124 12.99 15.24 -11.04
CA GLU A 124 14.02 14.25 -11.34
C GLU A 124 15.05 13.99 -10.23
N LYS A 125 15.72 12.85 -10.41
CA LYS A 125 16.90 12.30 -9.72
C LYS A 125 16.59 11.52 -8.45
N GLY A 126 16.70 10.21 -8.63
CA GLY A 126 16.75 9.25 -7.56
C GLY A 126 17.81 9.62 -6.53
N CYS A 127 17.37 9.62 -5.28
CA CYS A 127 18.24 9.52 -4.13
C CYS A 127 17.68 8.39 -3.27
N SER A 128 18.46 7.33 -3.19
CA SER A 128 18.37 6.25 -2.21
C SER A 128 18.49 6.82 -0.80
N VAL A 129 17.36 6.95 -0.09
CA VAL A 129 17.32 7.42 1.31
C VAL A 129 17.06 6.24 2.25
N TRP A 130 17.91 5.21 2.22
CA TRP A 130 17.94 4.16 3.26
C TRP A 130 19.34 3.57 3.44
N GLN A 131 20.34 4.45 3.61
CA GLN A 131 21.68 4.06 4.07
C GLN A 131 22.15 5.04 5.15
N ALA A 132 21.55 4.95 6.34
CA ALA A 132 22.02 5.68 7.52
C ALA A 132 21.90 4.86 8.82
N ALA A 133 22.04 3.54 8.72
CA ALA A 133 22.13 2.66 9.89
C ALA A 133 23.16 1.55 9.66
N SER A 134 24.39 1.93 9.33
CA SER A 134 25.54 1.04 9.43
C SER A 134 26.80 1.84 9.73
N GLY A 135 27.13 1.95 11.02
CA GLY A 135 28.43 2.46 11.44
C GLY A 135 28.39 3.29 12.71
N LEU A 136 28.23 2.63 13.87
CA LEU A 136 28.96 2.98 15.10
C LEU A 136 28.69 1.91 16.17
N MET A 137 29.40 0.78 16.08
CA MET A 137 29.60 -0.13 17.19
C MET A 137 31.11 -0.29 17.32
N ASP A 138 31.76 0.68 17.96
CA ASP A 138 33.08 0.42 18.55
C ASP A 138 32.90 0.20 20.06
N ARG A 139 33.48 -0.90 20.49
CA ARG A 139 33.19 -1.65 21.69
C ARG A 139 34.23 -1.28 22.73
N ALA A 140 33.96 -0.27 23.55
CA ALA A 140 34.74 -0.01 24.74
C ALA A 140 34.26 -0.91 25.89
N MET A 141 35.04 -1.95 26.20
CA MET A 141 35.03 -2.58 27.53
C MET A 141 35.81 -1.72 28.50
N PRO A 142 35.32 -1.54 29.73
CA PRO A 142 36.05 -2.11 30.85
C PRO A 142 35.13 -2.97 31.73
N HIS A 143 35.54 -4.21 31.94
CA HIS A 143 34.92 -5.15 32.87
C HIS A 143 35.65 -5.07 34.23
N GLU A 144 34.89 -5.38 35.29
CA GLU A 144 35.27 -5.66 36.70
C GLU A 144 34.92 -4.58 37.76
N PRO A 145 34.58 -4.98 39.00
CA PRO A 145 33.53 -5.96 39.34
C PRO A 145 32.59 -5.43 40.46
N CYS A 146 31.41 -6.03 40.54
CA CYS A 146 30.38 -5.75 41.55
C CYS A 146 30.85 -6.02 42.99
N SER A 147 30.50 -5.09 43.89
CA SER A 147 30.50 -5.29 45.34
C SER A 147 29.22 -4.72 45.94
N GLY A 148 28.47 -5.59 46.62
CA GLY A 148 27.78 -5.27 47.88
C GLY A 148 26.49 -4.43 47.88
N SER A 149 25.37 -5.14 48.04
CA SER A 149 24.39 -4.94 49.14
C SER A 149 23.34 -3.81 49.10
N GLN A 150 22.11 -4.26 49.43
CA GLN A 150 20.99 -3.60 50.12
C GLN A 150 19.90 -2.82 49.34
N GLU A 151 18.68 -3.37 49.49
CA GLU A 151 17.42 -2.71 49.90
C GLU A 151 16.68 -1.79 48.91
N GLY A 152 15.45 -2.18 48.53
CA GLY A 152 14.52 -1.40 47.67
C GLY A 152 13.77 -0.30 48.43
N PRO A 153 12.54 0.10 48.05
CA PRO A 153 11.89 0.18 46.73
C PRO A 153 11.43 1.64 46.42
N SER A 154 11.39 2.10 45.16
CA SER A 154 10.65 3.33 44.80
C SER A 154 10.13 3.34 43.36
N LEU A 155 8.83 3.54 43.25
CA LEU A 155 8.08 3.85 42.04
C LEU A 155 8.56 5.19 41.45
N GLN A 156 9.01 5.23 40.20
CA GLN A 156 8.87 6.41 39.35
C GLN A 156 8.61 5.98 37.89
N LEU A 157 7.33 5.94 37.56
CA LEU A 157 6.84 6.03 36.19
C LEU A 157 7.20 7.45 35.69
N GLN A 158 8.38 7.62 35.10
CA GLN A 158 8.74 8.86 34.42
C GLN A 158 7.86 9.00 33.17
N ARG A 159 6.72 9.67 33.35
CA ARG A 159 5.96 10.27 32.27
C ARG A 159 6.80 11.44 31.77
N SER A 160 7.61 11.20 30.75
CA SER A 160 8.32 12.23 30.01
C SER A 160 7.29 13.20 29.41
N GLU A 161 7.16 14.39 29.99
CA GLU A 161 6.47 15.51 29.37
C GLU A 161 7.23 15.90 28.10
N PRO A 162 6.56 16.11 26.95
CA PRO A 162 7.22 16.69 25.80
C PRO A 162 7.47 18.18 26.09
N LEU A 163 8.74 18.54 26.30
CA LEU A 163 9.19 19.93 26.21
C LEU A 163 9.02 20.39 24.76
N VAL A 164 7.83 20.89 24.42
CA VAL A 164 7.58 21.56 23.14
C VAL A 164 8.14 22.97 23.26
N SER A 165 9.07 23.34 22.39
CA SER A 165 9.61 24.71 22.34
C SER A 165 8.50 25.69 21.93
N GLU A 166 8.49 26.91 22.49
CA GLU A 166 7.45 27.91 22.20
C GLU A 166 7.35 28.25 20.70
N GLY A 167 8.48 28.17 19.98
CA GLY A 167 8.52 28.29 18.51
C GLY A 167 7.72 27.18 17.81
N ASP A 168 7.93 25.93 18.21
CA ASP A 168 7.23 24.77 17.65
C ASP A 168 5.72 24.86 17.89
N ALA A 169 5.31 25.31 19.08
CA ALA A 169 3.91 25.52 19.42
C ALA A 169 3.26 26.60 18.53
N GLN A 170 4.00 27.64 18.15
CA GLN A 170 3.51 28.69 17.26
C GLN A 170 3.39 28.22 15.81
N GLU A 171 4.34 27.43 15.32
CA GLU A 171 4.29 26.80 14.00
C GLU A 171 3.09 25.86 13.88
N LEU A 172 2.85 25.02 14.90
CA LEU A 172 1.69 24.13 14.96
C LEU A 172 0.37 24.92 14.90
N ARG A 173 0.26 26.05 15.62
CA ARG A 173 -0.92 26.93 15.53
C ARG A 173 -1.10 27.54 14.14
N GLN A 174 -0.03 27.80 13.41
CA GLN A 174 -0.12 28.30 12.03
C GLN A 174 -0.55 27.18 11.07
N ILE A 175 0.01 25.98 11.21
CA ILE A 175 -0.37 24.80 10.42
C ILE A 175 -1.84 24.46 10.64
N LEU A 176 -2.31 24.46 11.90
CA LEU A 176 -3.71 24.20 12.22
C LEU A 176 -4.67 25.23 11.62
N ARG A 177 -4.28 26.51 11.59
CA ARG A 177 -5.06 27.55 10.89
C ARG A 177 -5.14 27.30 9.39
N LYS A 178 -4.02 26.95 8.75
CA LYS A 178 -4.00 26.62 7.32
C LYS A 178 -4.85 25.39 7.00
N LEU A 179 -4.76 24.34 7.83
CA LEU A 179 -5.59 23.14 7.69
C LEU A 179 -7.09 23.45 7.85
N LYS A 180 -7.45 24.34 8.78
CA LYS A 180 -8.84 24.79 8.94
C LYS A 180 -9.34 25.51 7.68
N SER A 181 -8.58 26.46 7.15
CA SER A 181 -8.96 27.16 5.92
C SER A 181 -9.14 26.18 4.75
N LEU A 182 -8.20 25.27 4.55
CA LEU A 182 -8.29 24.27 3.47
C LEU A 182 -9.49 23.34 3.64
N ALA A 183 -9.82 22.95 4.86
CA ALA A 183 -11.01 22.13 5.14
C ALA A 183 -12.31 22.88 4.77
N LEU A 184 -12.40 24.17 5.10
CA LEU A 184 -13.56 25.00 4.71
C LEU A 184 -13.64 25.18 3.19
N ASP A 185 -12.51 25.43 2.52
CA ASP A 185 -12.48 25.55 1.06
C ASP A 185 -12.93 24.24 0.39
N THR A 186 -12.50 23.09 0.95
CA THR A 186 -12.90 21.76 0.46
C THR A 186 -14.39 21.49 0.67
N GLU A 187 -14.96 21.89 1.81
CA GLU A 187 -16.39 21.76 2.09
C GLU A 187 -17.22 22.57 1.09
N THR A 188 -16.84 23.82 0.83
CA THR A 188 -17.55 24.68 -0.14
C THR A 188 -17.42 24.18 -1.59
N GLU A 189 -16.26 23.63 -1.98
CA GLU A 189 -16.09 23.04 -3.31
C GLU A 189 -16.85 21.72 -3.46
N LEU A 190 -17.02 20.94 -2.38
CA LEU A 190 -17.85 19.73 -2.40
C LEU A 190 -19.33 20.07 -2.63
N GLU A 191 -19.87 21.07 -1.93
CA GLU A 191 -21.25 21.55 -2.14
C GLU A 191 -21.45 22.02 -3.60
N ARG A 192 -20.48 22.78 -4.14
CA ARG A 192 -20.50 23.21 -5.54
C ARG A 192 -20.46 22.05 -6.53
N GLN A 193 -19.75 20.96 -6.21
CA GLN A 193 -19.71 19.77 -7.07
C GLN A 193 -21.02 18.99 -7.01
N ASP A 194 -21.68 18.92 -5.86
CA ASP A 194 -22.99 18.28 -5.70
C ASP A 194 -24.04 18.97 -6.59
N ASP A 195 -24.08 20.31 -6.58
CA ASP A 195 -24.94 21.11 -7.48
C ASP A 195 -24.68 20.81 -8.97
N VAL A 196 -23.42 20.60 -9.36
CA VAL A 196 -23.05 20.25 -10.73
C VAL A 196 -23.51 18.84 -11.09
N LEU A 197 -23.39 17.89 -10.17
CA LEU A 197 -23.84 16.51 -10.36
C LEU A 197 -25.36 16.43 -10.52
N ASP A 198 -26.11 17.24 -9.78
CA ASP A 198 -27.57 17.37 -9.96
C ASP A 198 -27.93 17.89 -11.35
N GLY A 199 -27.20 18.91 -11.83
CA GLY A 199 -27.36 19.44 -13.18
C GLY A 199 -27.08 18.40 -14.27
N ILE A 200 -26.03 17.59 -14.09
CA ILE A 200 -25.66 16.50 -15.00
C ILE A 200 -26.74 15.40 -14.97
N THR A 201 -27.21 15.01 -13.79
CA THR A 201 -28.25 13.99 -13.63
C THR A 201 -29.53 14.40 -14.37
N ALA A 202 -29.97 15.64 -14.20
CA ALA A 202 -31.13 16.17 -14.93
C ALA A 202 -30.92 16.20 -16.46
N ALA A 203 -29.68 16.43 -16.93
CA ALA A 203 -29.36 16.39 -18.35
C ALA A 203 -29.35 14.95 -18.90
N ILE A 204 -28.85 13.99 -18.12
CA ILE A 204 -28.87 12.57 -18.45
C ILE A 204 -30.31 12.06 -18.55
N ASP A 205 -31.18 12.42 -17.60
CA ASP A 205 -32.60 12.03 -17.63
C ASP A 205 -33.29 12.53 -18.89
N ARG A 206 -33.10 13.80 -19.25
CA ARG A 206 -33.64 14.37 -20.50
C ARG A 206 -33.13 13.65 -21.73
N THR A 207 -31.84 13.31 -21.75
CA THR A 207 -31.20 12.59 -22.86
C THR A 207 -31.73 11.16 -22.96
N THR A 208 -31.95 10.51 -21.82
CA THR A 208 -32.53 9.16 -21.77
C THR A 208 -33.94 9.14 -22.31
N LEU A 209 -34.78 10.11 -21.90
CA LEU A 209 -36.15 10.25 -22.41
C LEU A 209 -36.18 10.52 -23.93
N THR A 210 -35.24 11.29 -24.48
CA THR A 210 -35.17 11.52 -25.93
C THR A 210 -34.71 10.26 -26.66
N ILE A 211 -33.70 9.55 -26.17
CA ILE A 211 -33.24 8.27 -26.73
C ILE A 211 -34.37 7.24 -26.75
N ASP A 212 -35.10 7.08 -25.64
CA ASP A 212 -36.22 6.13 -25.57
C ASP A 212 -37.33 6.46 -26.55
N LYS A 213 -37.66 7.76 -26.71
CA LYS A 213 -38.61 8.23 -27.71
C LYS A 213 -38.14 7.92 -29.13
N HIS A 214 -36.85 8.09 -29.43
CA HIS A 214 -36.28 7.72 -30.72
C HIS A 214 -36.34 6.20 -30.94
N ASN A 215 -36.00 5.41 -29.93
CA ASN A 215 -36.03 3.95 -30.00
C ASN A 215 -37.45 3.42 -30.26
N GLN A 216 -38.46 3.97 -29.58
CA GLN A 216 -39.88 3.65 -29.84
C GLN A 216 -40.31 4.00 -31.27
N ARG A 217 -39.83 5.12 -31.84
CA ARG A 217 -40.12 5.49 -33.23
C ARG A 217 -39.50 4.50 -34.20
N THR A 218 -38.24 4.12 -34.00
CA THR A 218 -37.54 3.12 -34.83
C THR A 218 -38.26 1.77 -34.80
N LYS A 219 -38.69 1.32 -33.62
CA LYS A 219 -39.47 0.07 -33.45
C LYS A 219 -40.84 0.09 -34.16
N LYS A 220 -41.41 1.26 -34.46
CA LYS A 220 -42.65 1.38 -35.23
C LYS A 220 -42.43 1.37 -36.74
N LEU A 221 -41.18 1.53 -37.19
CA LEU A 221 -40.78 1.56 -38.60
C LEU A 221 -40.16 0.23 -39.06
N THR A 222 -39.94 -0.71 -38.14
CA THR A 222 -39.44 -2.08 -38.39
C THR A 222 -40.57 -3.06 -38.13
#